data_AF-A0AAV0KXM4-F1
#
_entry.id   AF-A0AAV0KXM4-F1
#
_cell.length_a   1.000
_cell.length_b   1.000
_cell.length_c   1.000
_cell.angle_alpha   90.00
_cell.angle_beta   90.00
_cell.angle_gamma   90.00
#
_symmetry.space_group_name_H-M   'P 1'
#
loop_
_entity.id
_entity.type
_entity.pdbx_description
1 polymer ?
#
loop_
_entity_poly.entity_id
_entity_poly.type
_entity_poly.pdbx_seq_one_letter_code
_entity_poly.pdbx_strand_id
1 'polypeptide(L)'
;MLSMELVDSFLFSLSKAFSSPIAIFVQIQGCLICLILALGWVLASYVRNREIKRMKDSARAGNSFSFLCHDINELEHSYQANLPRVSVVMPLKGFGEHNLHNWRSQITSLYGGPLEFLFIVESTEDPAYHAVSRLLSDFKDHVDAQVIVAGLSTTCSQKIHNQLVGVENMHPETKYVLFLDDDVRLHPGSIGALTAEMVKNPAIFIQTGYPLDLPSGSLGSYCIYEYHMPCSMGFATGGRTFFLWGGCMMMHADDFRCDRYGVLSGLRDGGYSDDMTLAALAGAHKLLITSPPVAVFPHPLASDLSFSRYWNYLRKQTFVLESYISKVNWTMNRALFSVHCYLSWGFTAPYFMAVVHIAAALRIYAQGYAREETVFVSKGLLLVACLAACTFVELFSMWNLTRVEVRLCNMLSPEAPRLSLGSYNWVLVFVAMVVDNFLYPISAMRSHFSQSINWSGIRYHLKDGKIYKIDRSKDMGPLYTDLGGKHLGRKGAPQKASFLGSLCRSLAQWRRPKKYDV
;
A
#
# COMPACT_ATOMS: atom_id res chain seq x y z
N MET A 1 -5.85 -38.83 35.72
CA MET A 1 -4.87 -39.69 35.00
C MET A 1 -5.40 -40.09 33.63
N LEU A 2 -6.53 -40.81 33.53
CA LEU A 2 -7.08 -41.28 32.23
C LEU A 2 -7.27 -40.20 31.16
N SER A 3 -7.69 -38.98 31.53
CA SER A 3 -7.90 -37.88 30.56
C SER A 3 -6.60 -37.31 30.00
N MET A 4 -5.51 -37.33 30.77
CA MET A 4 -4.22 -36.79 30.34
C MET A 4 -3.47 -37.79 29.46
N GLU A 5 -3.59 -39.09 29.74
CA GLU A 5 -3.03 -40.15 28.89
C GLU A 5 -3.69 -40.19 27.50
N LEU A 6 -5.00 -39.94 27.42
CA LEU A 6 -5.71 -39.82 26.13
C LEU A 6 -5.24 -38.61 25.33
N VAL A 7 -5.02 -37.47 25.99
CA VAL A 7 -4.48 -36.25 25.35
C VAL A 7 -3.05 -36.48 24.85
N ASP A 8 -2.22 -37.16 25.65
CA ASP A 8 -0.83 -37.46 25.29
C ASP A 8 -0.75 -38.45 24.13
N SER A 9 -1.57 -39.51 24.16
CA SER A 9 -1.69 -40.46 23.06
C SER A 9 -2.13 -39.79 21.75
N PHE A 10 -3.13 -38.90 21.82
CA PHE A 10 -3.57 -38.13 20.66
C PHE A 10 -2.47 -37.21 20.12
N LEU A 11 -1.78 -36.49 21.01
CA LEU A 11 -0.70 -35.58 20.67
C LEU A 11 0.49 -36.29 19.99
N PHE A 12 0.90 -37.44 20.53
CA PHE A 12 1.98 -38.25 19.95
C PHE A 12 1.58 -38.87 18.61
N SER A 13 0.34 -39.35 18.49
CA SER A 13 -0.21 -39.83 17.22
C SER A 13 -0.19 -38.72 16.15
N LEU A 14 -0.60 -37.50 16.52
CA LEU A 14 -0.60 -36.36 15.62
C LEU A 14 0.83 -35.93 15.22
N SER A 15 1.75 -35.88 16.18
CA SER A 15 3.18 -35.61 15.91
C SER A 15 3.79 -36.66 14.97
N LYS A 16 3.42 -37.93 15.12
CA LYS A 16 3.82 -39.01 14.22
C LYS A 16 3.22 -38.84 12.83
N ALA A 17 1.94 -38.48 12.72
CA ALA A 17 1.28 -38.19 11.45
C ALA A 17 1.92 -37.00 10.72
N PHE A 18 2.34 -35.97 11.45
CA PHE A 18 3.08 -34.82 10.91
C PHE A 18 4.53 -35.14 10.53
N SER A 19 5.02 -36.33 10.87
CA SER A 19 6.29 -36.87 10.37
C SER A 19 6.13 -37.78 9.14
N SER A 20 4.92 -37.86 8.56
CA SER A 20 4.69 -38.59 7.30
C SER A 20 5.30 -37.87 6.09
N PRO A 21 5.58 -38.57 4.97
CA PRO A 21 6.16 -37.94 3.78
C PRO A 21 5.37 -36.74 3.25
N ILE A 22 4.03 -36.81 3.28
CA ILE A 22 3.15 -35.72 2.83
C ILE A 22 3.25 -34.52 3.78
N ALA A 23 3.25 -34.74 5.09
CA ALA A 23 3.37 -33.65 6.05
C ALA A 23 4.76 -33.00 6.03
N ILE A 24 5.82 -33.81 5.85
CA ILE A 24 7.19 -33.30 5.65
C ILE A 24 7.24 -32.43 4.39
N PHE A 25 6.60 -32.86 3.29
CA PHE A 25 6.51 -32.06 2.07
C PHE A 25 5.87 -30.68 2.33
N VAL A 26 4.76 -30.63 3.07
CA VAL A 26 4.10 -29.35 3.45
C VAL A 26 5.01 -28.49 4.33
N GLN A 27 5.74 -29.08 5.27
CA GLN A 27 6.70 -28.34 6.11
C GLN A 27 7.89 -27.77 5.31
N ILE A 28 8.43 -28.55 4.38
CA ILE A 28 9.47 -28.08 3.45
C ILE A 28 8.92 -26.96 2.57
N GLN A 29 7.69 -27.10 2.07
CA GLN A 29 7.04 -26.06 1.27
C GLN A 29 6.95 -24.74 2.03
N GLY A 30 6.51 -24.73 3.29
CA GLY A 30 6.47 -23.48 4.08
C GLY A 30 7.85 -22.87 4.27
N CYS A 31 8.89 -23.68 4.53
CA CYS A 31 10.27 -23.19 4.59
C CYS A 31 10.71 -22.53 3.28
N LEU A 32 10.38 -23.15 2.14
CA LEU A 32 10.67 -22.59 0.82
C LEU A 32 9.92 -21.28 0.57
N ILE A 33 8.66 -21.17 0.99
CA ILE A 33 7.89 -19.92 0.89
C ILE A 33 8.60 -18.80 1.68
N CYS A 34 8.96 -19.04 2.95
CA CYS A 34 9.71 -18.08 3.78
C CYS A 34 11.00 -17.61 3.08
N LEU A 35 11.78 -18.54 2.51
CA LEU A 35 13.05 -18.22 1.86
C LEU A 35 12.87 -17.44 0.55
N ILE A 36 11.82 -17.73 -0.23
CA ILE A 36 11.49 -16.99 -1.45
C ILE A 36 11.08 -15.55 -1.11
N LEU A 37 10.23 -15.37 -0.10
CA LEU A 37 9.84 -14.05 0.39
C LEU A 37 11.06 -13.26 0.90
N ALA A 38 11.91 -13.90 1.70
CA ALA A 38 13.16 -13.31 2.19
C ALA A 38 14.04 -12.81 1.04
N LEU A 39 14.27 -13.65 0.03
CA LEU A 39 15.06 -13.29 -1.16
C LEU A 39 14.46 -12.09 -1.88
N GLY A 40 13.14 -12.10 -2.10
CA GLY A 40 12.46 -11.01 -2.79
C GLY A 40 12.58 -9.67 -2.05
N TRP A 41 12.45 -9.65 -0.72
CA TRP A 41 12.68 -8.43 0.08
C TRP A 41 14.14 -7.99 0.11
N VAL A 42 15.10 -8.92 0.07
CA VAL A 42 16.52 -8.57 -0.08
C VAL A 42 16.76 -7.86 -1.42
N LEU A 43 16.22 -8.38 -2.52
CA LEU A 43 16.33 -7.77 -3.85
C LEU A 43 15.64 -6.40 -3.91
N ALA A 44 14.42 -6.28 -3.35
CA ALA A 44 13.71 -5.01 -3.22
C ALA A 44 14.53 -3.97 -2.44
N SER A 45 15.16 -4.40 -1.33
CA SER A 45 15.99 -3.54 -0.50
C SER A 45 17.24 -3.08 -1.24
N TYR A 46 17.81 -3.93 -2.12
CA TYR A 46 18.96 -3.58 -2.94
C TYR A 46 18.61 -2.46 -3.93
N VAL A 47 17.47 -2.55 -4.61
CA VAL A 47 17.00 -1.52 -5.55
C VAL A 47 16.85 -0.17 -4.87
N ARG A 48 16.15 -0.12 -3.72
CA ARG A 48 15.96 1.15 -2.98
C ARG A 48 17.24 1.65 -2.32
N ASN A 49 18.13 0.77 -1.86
CA ASN A 49 19.44 1.18 -1.36
C ASN A 49 20.33 1.78 -2.45
N ARG A 50 20.27 1.27 -3.68
CA ARG A 50 20.98 1.86 -4.82
C ARG A 50 20.54 3.30 -5.04
N GLU A 51 19.24 3.56 -4.92
CA GLU A 51 18.68 4.89 -5.04
C GLU A 51 19.12 5.82 -3.91
N ILE A 52 19.05 5.36 -2.66
CA ILE A 52 19.59 6.08 -1.49
C ILE A 52 21.07 6.44 -1.69
N LYS A 53 21.87 5.51 -2.26
CA LYS A 53 23.28 5.76 -2.53
C LYS A 53 23.45 6.85 -3.59
N ARG A 54 22.69 6.80 -4.69
CA ARG A 54 22.71 7.84 -5.74
C ARG A 54 22.39 9.23 -5.19
N MET A 55 21.33 9.35 -4.39
CA MET A 55 20.95 10.62 -3.77
C MET A 55 22.08 11.17 -2.88
N LYS A 56 22.71 10.31 -2.07
CA LYS A 56 23.84 10.73 -1.22
C LYS A 56 25.08 11.13 -2.01
N ASP A 57 25.40 10.39 -3.06
CA ASP A 57 26.56 10.69 -3.89
C ASP A 57 26.33 12.02 -4.64
N SER A 58 25.12 12.28 -5.13
CA SER A 58 24.70 13.57 -5.70
C SER A 58 24.79 14.70 -4.66
N ALA A 59 24.33 14.49 -3.42
CA ALA A 59 24.47 15.47 -2.35
C ALA A 59 25.94 15.79 -2.01
N ARG A 60 26.81 14.78 -1.99
CA ARG A 60 28.26 14.95 -1.77
C ARG A 60 28.94 15.70 -2.93
N ALA A 61 28.43 15.55 -4.14
CA ALA A 61 28.87 16.28 -5.32
C ALA A 61 28.36 17.74 -5.38
N GLY A 62 27.59 18.19 -4.37
CA GLY A 62 27.13 19.57 -4.24
C GLY A 62 25.63 19.78 -4.49
N ASN A 63 24.88 18.76 -4.89
CA ASN A 63 23.43 18.88 -5.10
C ASN A 63 22.65 18.77 -3.78
N SER A 64 22.41 19.92 -3.12
CA SER A 64 21.58 19.98 -1.91
C SER A 64 20.11 19.60 -2.14
N PHE A 65 19.65 19.54 -3.39
CA PHE A 65 18.29 19.17 -3.79
C PHE A 65 18.19 17.76 -4.38
N SER A 66 19.13 16.86 -4.03
CA SER A 66 19.12 15.45 -4.44
C SER A 66 17.85 14.66 -4.08
N PHE A 67 16.98 15.22 -3.23
CA PHE A 67 15.65 14.69 -2.91
C PHE A 67 14.55 15.08 -3.91
N LEU A 68 14.84 16.01 -4.82
CA LEU A 68 13.95 16.46 -5.91
C LEU A 68 14.37 15.88 -7.25
N CYS A 69 15.66 15.99 -7.58
CA CYS A 69 16.23 15.59 -8.86
C CYS A 69 17.68 15.13 -8.70
N HIS A 70 18.17 14.31 -9.62
CA HIS A 70 19.57 13.86 -9.60
C HIS A 70 20.54 14.90 -10.13
N ASP A 71 20.15 15.58 -11.21
CA ASP A 71 20.90 16.66 -11.83
C ASP A 71 20.31 18.00 -11.40
N ILE A 72 21.12 18.82 -10.72
CA ILE A 72 20.69 20.13 -10.22
C ILE A 72 20.33 21.10 -11.35
N ASN A 73 20.89 20.90 -12.55
CA ASN A 73 20.58 21.74 -13.72
C ASN A 73 19.12 21.56 -14.18
N GLU A 74 18.46 20.46 -13.81
CA GLU A 74 17.03 20.30 -14.05
C GLU A 74 16.23 21.39 -13.33
N LEU A 75 16.73 21.99 -12.25
CA LEU A 75 16.05 23.06 -11.52
C LEU A 75 16.20 24.44 -12.19
N GLU A 76 16.98 24.56 -13.28
CA GLU A 76 17.07 25.81 -14.02
C GLU A 76 15.74 26.20 -14.64
N HIS A 77 15.45 27.50 -14.68
CA HIS A 77 14.21 28.02 -15.25
C HIS A 77 13.98 27.58 -16.70
N SER A 78 15.04 27.54 -17.50
CA SER A 78 15.02 27.08 -18.89
C SER A 78 14.49 25.64 -19.02
N TYR A 79 14.84 24.77 -18.07
CA TYR A 79 14.35 23.40 -18.04
C TYR A 79 12.93 23.34 -17.48
N GLN A 80 12.68 23.99 -16.35
CA GLN A 80 11.37 23.96 -15.67
C GLN A 80 10.25 24.56 -16.53
N ALA A 81 10.53 25.60 -17.32
CA ALA A 81 9.55 26.22 -18.22
C ALA A 81 9.07 25.29 -19.35
N ASN A 82 9.83 24.24 -19.67
CA ASN A 82 9.49 23.24 -20.69
C ASN A 82 8.81 21.99 -20.09
N LEU A 83 8.60 21.95 -18.77
CA LEU A 83 7.94 20.83 -18.12
C LEU A 83 6.46 20.76 -18.51
N PRO A 84 5.94 19.55 -18.77
CA PRO A 84 4.56 19.40 -19.21
C PRO A 84 3.56 19.69 -18.10
N ARG A 85 2.34 20.11 -18.48
CA ARG A 85 1.25 20.27 -17.52
C ARG A 85 0.80 18.91 -16.96
N VAL A 86 0.59 18.87 -15.64
CA VAL A 86 0.04 17.71 -14.92
C VAL A 86 -1.24 18.11 -14.19
N SER A 87 -2.31 17.34 -14.38
CA SER A 87 -3.54 17.45 -13.60
C SER A 87 -3.57 16.39 -12.52
N VAL A 88 -3.78 16.79 -11.28
CA VAL A 88 -3.88 15.89 -10.14
C VAL A 88 -5.35 15.71 -9.78
N VAL A 89 -5.88 14.50 -9.96
CA VAL A 89 -7.27 14.14 -9.68
C VAL A 89 -7.34 13.33 -8.38
N MET A 90 -8.04 13.88 -7.39
CA MET A 90 -8.15 13.30 -6.05
C MET A 90 -9.61 12.98 -5.72
N PRO A 91 -10.08 11.72 -5.91
CA PRO A 91 -11.38 11.30 -5.45
C PRO A 91 -11.41 11.26 -3.91
N LEU A 92 -12.27 12.07 -3.31
CA LEU A 92 -12.42 12.18 -1.85
C LEU A 92 -13.69 11.49 -1.35
N LYS A 93 -13.61 10.91 -0.15
CA LYS A 93 -14.79 10.38 0.57
C LYS A 93 -14.58 10.45 2.09
N GLY A 94 -15.40 11.23 2.78
CA GLY A 94 -15.32 11.38 4.23
C GLY A 94 -14.12 12.22 4.68
N PHE A 95 -13.81 12.16 5.98
CA PHE A 95 -12.73 12.95 6.56
C PHE A 95 -12.00 12.18 7.68
N GLY A 96 -10.75 11.82 7.45
CA GLY A 96 -9.88 11.11 8.40
C GLY A 96 -8.93 12.02 9.19
N GLU A 97 -8.30 11.44 10.22
CA GLU A 97 -7.35 12.13 11.12
C GLU A 97 -6.15 12.75 10.38
N HIS A 98 -5.68 12.12 9.30
CA HIS A 98 -4.48 12.53 8.57
C HIS A 98 -4.77 13.27 7.25
N ASN A 99 -6.03 13.38 6.83
CA ASN A 99 -6.42 13.90 5.51
C ASN A 99 -5.89 15.31 5.25
N LEU A 100 -6.05 16.26 6.19
CA LEU A 100 -5.55 17.64 5.99
C LEU A 100 -4.03 17.68 5.78
N HIS A 101 -3.28 16.85 6.50
CA HIS A 101 -1.84 16.79 6.36
C HIS A 101 -1.43 16.18 5.02
N ASN A 102 -2.14 15.14 4.58
CA ASN A 102 -1.91 14.49 3.29
C ASN A 102 -2.24 15.43 2.14
N TRP A 103 -3.43 16.04 2.13
CA TRP A 103 -3.84 17.01 1.11
C TRP A 103 -2.90 18.20 1.03
N ARG A 104 -2.41 18.69 2.18
CA ARG A 104 -1.38 19.72 2.19
C ARG A 104 -0.10 19.25 1.51
N SER A 105 0.38 18.05 1.80
CA SER A 105 1.57 17.48 1.15
C SER A 105 1.40 17.29 -0.36
N GLN A 106 0.17 17.05 -0.82
CA GLN A 106 -0.16 16.89 -2.24
C GLN A 106 -0.10 18.24 -2.98
N ILE A 107 -0.71 19.29 -2.42
CA ILE A 107 -0.77 20.62 -3.06
C ILE A 107 0.52 21.43 -2.94
N THR A 108 1.40 21.11 -1.98
CA THR A 108 2.71 21.77 -1.82
C THR A 108 3.84 21.02 -2.53
N SER A 109 3.57 20.46 -3.71
CA SER A 109 4.61 19.81 -4.52
C SER A 109 5.66 20.84 -4.99
N LEU A 110 6.91 20.39 -5.16
CA LEU A 110 8.02 21.19 -5.70
C LEU A 110 8.30 20.86 -7.18
N TYR A 111 7.27 20.45 -7.91
CA TYR A 111 7.32 20.35 -9.36
C TYR A 111 7.16 21.74 -9.99
N GLY A 112 8.10 22.16 -10.85
CA GLY A 112 8.07 23.51 -11.43
C GLY A 112 7.32 23.64 -12.76
N GLY A 113 6.75 22.55 -13.28
CA GLY A 113 5.81 22.62 -14.40
C GLY A 113 4.40 23.03 -13.95
N PRO A 114 3.47 23.32 -14.90
CA PRO A 114 2.11 23.71 -14.56
C PRO A 114 1.36 22.58 -13.85
N LEU A 115 0.76 22.88 -12.70
CA LEU A 115 -0.07 21.98 -11.91
C LEU A 115 -1.47 22.51 -11.78
N GLU A 116 -2.45 21.61 -11.84
CA GLU A 116 -3.80 21.86 -11.33
C GLU A 116 -4.22 20.71 -10.41
N PHE A 117 -4.99 21.02 -9.38
CA PHE A 117 -5.46 20.06 -8.38
C PHE A 117 -6.99 20.02 -8.35
N LEU A 118 -7.55 18.87 -8.71
CA LEU A 118 -8.98 18.63 -8.81
C LEU A 118 -9.43 17.69 -7.68
N PHE A 119 -10.02 18.27 -6.63
CA PHE A 119 -10.57 17.51 -5.51
C PHE A 119 -12.02 17.15 -5.82
N ILE A 120 -12.30 15.87 -5.98
CA ILE A 120 -13.61 15.41 -6.47
C ILE A 120 -14.39 14.74 -5.33
N VAL A 121 -15.53 15.33 -4.96
CA VAL A 121 -16.46 14.76 -3.97
C VAL A 121 -17.76 14.30 -4.64
N GLU A 122 -18.49 13.37 -4.03
CA GLU A 122 -19.79 12.97 -4.56
C GLU A 122 -20.87 14.07 -4.35
N SER A 123 -20.80 14.83 -3.25
CA SER A 123 -21.79 15.84 -2.88
C SER A 123 -21.21 16.89 -1.92
N THR A 124 -21.93 18.00 -1.74
CA THR A 124 -21.57 19.06 -0.78
C THR A 124 -21.72 18.64 0.68
N GLU A 125 -22.51 17.59 0.94
CA GLU A 125 -22.73 17.00 2.26
C GLU A 125 -21.59 16.05 2.68
N ASP A 126 -20.69 15.69 1.76
CA ASP A 126 -19.55 14.87 2.10
C ASP A 126 -18.63 15.64 3.09
N PRO A 127 -18.23 15.03 4.22
CA PRO A 127 -17.36 15.70 5.19
C PRO A 127 -16.05 16.24 4.60
N ALA A 128 -15.54 15.65 3.51
CA ALA A 128 -14.35 16.16 2.83
C ALA A 128 -14.56 17.56 2.24
N TYR A 129 -15.76 17.88 1.72
CA TYR A 129 -16.03 19.10 0.95
C TYR A 129 -15.66 20.37 1.72
N HIS A 130 -16.17 20.51 2.94
CA HIS A 130 -15.89 21.69 3.76
C HIS A 130 -14.44 21.73 4.26
N ALA A 131 -13.85 20.56 4.55
CA ALA A 131 -12.47 20.49 5.01
C ALA A 131 -11.48 20.92 3.92
N VAL A 132 -11.65 20.40 2.70
CA VAL A 132 -10.80 20.77 1.56
C VAL A 132 -11.07 22.21 1.10
N SER A 133 -12.31 22.68 1.09
CA SER A 133 -12.63 24.08 0.73
C SER A 133 -11.90 25.07 1.64
N ARG A 134 -11.83 24.81 2.95
CA ARG A 134 -11.05 25.63 3.88
C ARG A 134 -9.57 25.55 3.60
N LEU A 135 -9.03 24.34 3.37
CA LEU A 135 -7.62 24.18 3.01
C LEU A 135 -7.28 25.02 1.76
N LEU A 136 -8.08 24.94 0.70
CA LEU A 136 -7.82 25.68 -0.53
C LEU A 136 -7.95 27.19 -0.35
N SER A 137 -8.81 27.67 0.55
CA SER A 137 -8.88 29.10 0.86
C SER A 137 -7.59 29.66 1.44
N ASP A 138 -6.81 28.85 2.16
CA ASP A 138 -5.48 29.24 2.69
C ASP A 138 -4.41 29.33 1.58
N PHE A 139 -4.65 28.74 0.39
CA PHE A 139 -3.70 28.62 -0.72
C PHE A 139 -4.21 29.25 -2.03
N LYS A 140 -5.31 30.00 -2.01
CA LYS A 140 -6.03 30.49 -3.21
C LYS A 140 -5.16 31.22 -4.24
N ASP A 141 -4.14 31.96 -3.79
CA ASP A 141 -3.25 32.73 -4.66
C ASP A 141 -1.92 32.00 -4.99
N HIS A 142 -1.73 30.79 -4.47
CA HIS A 142 -0.47 30.05 -4.55
C HIS A 142 -0.59 28.74 -5.32
N VAL A 143 -1.80 28.16 -5.39
CA VAL A 143 -2.04 26.86 -6.01
C VAL A 143 -3.30 26.94 -6.87
N ASP A 144 -3.22 26.44 -8.09
CA ASP A 144 -4.39 26.20 -8.95
C ASP A 144 -5.10 24.94 -8.48
N ALA A 145 -6.15 25.12 -7.67
CA ALA A 145 -6.88 24.03 -7.05
C ALA A 145 -8.38 24.35 -6.95
N GLN A 146 -9.20 23.34 -7.21
CA GLN A 146 -10.65 23.46 -7.10
C GLN A 146 -11.31 22.18 -6.57
N VAL A 147 -12.51 22.37 -6.02
CA VAL A 147 -13.38 21.30 -5.54
C VAL A 147 -14.51 21.10 -6.55
N ILE A 148 -14.71 19.88 -7.01
CA ILE A 148 -15.74 19.50 -7.99
C ILE A 148 -16.69 18.50 -7.36
N VAL A 149 -17.99 18.73 -7.56
CA VAL A 149 -19.05 17.81 -7.12
C VAL A 149 -19.44 16.91 -8.29
N ALA A 150 -19.06 15.63 -8.21
CA ALA A 150 -19.28 14.64 -9.27
C ALA A 150 -20.70 14.05 -9.29
N GLY A 151 -21.44 14.18 -8.19
CA GLY A 151 -22.71 13.47 -8.03
C GLY A 151 -22.51 11.98 -7.75
N LEU A 152 -23.62 11.24 -7.80
CA LEU A 152 -23.65 9.82 -7.45
C LEU A 152 -23.36 8.93 -8.66
N SER A 153 -22.46 7.96 -8.47
CA SER A 153 -22.19 6.89 -9.43
C SER A 153 -23.41 6.00 -9.67
N THR A 154 -23.59 5.54 -10.91
CA THR A 154 -24.68 4.62 -11.31
C THR A 154 -24.18 3.35 -11.99
N THR A 155 -23.04 3.41 -12.68
CA THR A 155 -22.50 2.29 -13.49
C THR A 155 -21.19 1.72 -12.99
N CYS A 156 -20.44 2.44 -12.16
CA CYS A 156 -19.13 2.05 -11.63
C CYS A 156 -19.00 2.43 -10.14
N SER A 157 -17.85 2.18 -9.52
CA SER A 157 -17.63 2.58 -8.13
C SER A 157 -17.62 4.10 -8.00
N GLN A 158 -17.94 4.61 -6.80
CA GLN A 158 -17.93 6.06 -6.58
C GLN A 158 -16.53 6.66 -6.77
N LYS A 159 -15.47 5.92 -6.41
CA LYS A 159 -14.08 6.34 -6.65
C LYS A 159 -13.82 6.51 -8.14
N ILE A 160 -14.16 5.52 -8.96
CA ILE A 160 -13.97 5.58 -10.41
C ILE A 160 -14.81 6.71 -11.01
N HIS A 161 -16.09 6.85 -10.63
CA HIS A 161 -16.95 7.94 -11.10
C HIS A 161 -16.33 9.32 -10.84
N ASN A 162 -15.82 9.53 -9.61
CA ASN A 162 -15.13 10.76 -9.25
C ASN A 162 -13.85 10.96 -10.09
N GLN A 163 -13.05 9.92 -10.32
CA GLN A 163 -11.88 10.01 -11.20
C GLN A 163 -12.27 10.41 -12.64
N LEU A 164 -13.33 9.81 -13.19
CA LEU A 164 -13.80 10.12 -14.54
C LEU A 164 -14.32 11.56 -14.66
N VAL A 165 -15.06 12.06 -13.66
CA VAL A 165 -15.46 13.48 -13.63
C VAL A 165 -14.25 14.40 -13.52
N GLY A 166 -13.22 14.02 -12.75
CA GLY A 166 -11.97 14.79 -12.69
C GLY A 166 -11.26 14.86 -14.03
N VAL A 167 -11.21 13.76 -14.77
CA VAL A 167 -10.68 13.70 -16.14
C VAL A 167 -11.50 14.55 -17.11
N GLU A 168 -12.82 14.56 -17.00
CA GLU A 168 -13.69 15.40 -17.83
C GLU A 168 -13.46 16.90 -17.60
N ASN A 169 -13.00 17.29 -16.40
CA ASN A 169 -12.77 18.67 -15.99
C ASN A 169 -11.29 19.09 -15.99
N MET A 170 -10.38 18.21 -16.42
CA MET A 170 -8.96 18.54 -16.48
C MET A 170 -8.65 19.56 -17.58
N HIS A 171 -7.63 20.39 -17.36
CA HIS A 171 -7.20 21.41 -18.31
C HIS A 171 -6.98 20.82 -19.71
N PRO A 172 -7.40 21.51 -20.80
CA PRO A 172 -7.26 21.01 -22.16
C PRO A 172 -5.80 20.69 -22.56
N GLU A 173 -4.83 21.45 -22.01
CA GLU A 173 -3.40 21.26 -22.28
C GLU A 173 -2.73 20.21 -21.38
N THR A 174 -3.46 19.55 -20.49
CA THR A 174 -2.88 18.53 -19.63
C THR A 174 -2.29 17.41 -20.46
N LYS A 175 -1.01 17.11 -20.20
CA LYS A 175 -0.30 16.01 -20.85
C LYS A 175 -0.42 14.72 -20.05
N TYR A 176 -0.27 14.82 -18.73
CA TYR A 176 -0.37 13.69 -17.82
C TYR A 176 -1.42 13.95 -16.74
N VAL A 177 -2.19 12.92 -16.43
CA VAL A 177 -3.13 12.91 -15.30
C VAL A 177 -2.54 12.04 -14.19
N LEU A 178 -2.57 12.54 -12.96
CA LEU A 178 -2.12 11.83 -11.76
C LEU A 178 -3.33 11.59 -10.85
N PHE A 179 -3.72 10.34 -10.68
CA PHE A 179 -4.71 9.94 -9.68
C PHE A 179 -4.03 9.67 -8.34
N LEU A 180 -4.59 10.24 -7.28
CA LEU A 180 -4.10 10.03 -5.91
C LEU A 180 -5.24 9.71 -4.96
N ASP A 181 -5.03 8.72 -4.10
CA ASP A 181 -5.92 8.50 -2.96
C ASP A 181 -5.75 9.63 -1.92
N ASP A 182 -6.83 9.90 -1.18
CA ASP A 182 -6.92 11.00 -0.22
C ASP A 182 -6.04 10.78 1.03
N ASP A 183 -5.62 9.55 1.26
CA ASP A 183 -4.78 9.12 2.37
C ASP A 183 -3.28 9.00 2.01
N VAL A 184 -2.89 9.37 0.78
CA VAL A 184 -1.50 9.31 0.33
C VAL A 184 -0.74 10.58 0.70
N ARG A 185 0.37 10.40 1.41
CA ARG A 185 1.31 11.47 1.72
C ARG A 185 2.43 11.53 0.69
N LEU A 186 2.41 12.55 -0.16
CA LEU A 186 3.47 12.75 -1.16
C LEU A 186 4.76 13.31 -0.56
N HIS A 187 5.87 12.95 -1.21
CA HIS A 187 7.13 13.67 -1.07
C HIS A 187 7.15 14.91 -1.98
N PRO A 188 7.88 15.98 -1.62
CA PRO A 188 7.95 17.21 -2.42
C PRO A 188 8.23 17.00 -3.91
N GLY A 189 9.15 16.09 -4.26
CA GLY A 189 9.55 15.79 -5.64
C GLY A 189 8.74 14.69 -6.35
N SER A 190 7.69 14.14 -5.73
CA SER A 190 7.00 12.93 -6.25
C SER A 190 6.44 13.13 -7.66
N ILE A 191 5.74 14.24 -7.89
CA ILE A 191 5.14 14.55 -9.20
C ILE A 191 6.24 14.75 -10.25
N GLY A 192 7.33 15.43 -9.89
CA GLY A 192 8.48 15.61 -10.76
C GLY A 192 9.16 14.30 -11.14
N ALA A 193 9.38 13.42 -10.18
CA ALA A 193 10.01 12.11 -10.42
C ALA A 193 9.17 11.21 -11.34
N LEU A 194 7.85 11.17 -11.15
CA LEU A 194 6.94 10.47 -12.04
C LEU A 194 6.97 11.12 -13.44
N THR A 195 6.80 12.44 -13.50
CA THR A 195 6.76 13.13 -14.79
C THR A 195 8.05 12.97 -15.60
N ALA A 196 9.21 13.01 -14.95
CA ALA A 196 10.51 12.82 -15.59
C ALA A 196 10.62 11.44 -16.26
N GLU A 197 10.15 10.38 -15.61
CA GLU A 197 10.17 9.03 -16.18
C GLU A 197 9.16 8.87 -17.33
N MET A 198 7.96 9.47 -17.24
CA MET A 198 7.00 9.52 -18.35
C MET A 198 7.56 10.26 -19.58
N VAL A 199 8.26 11.39 -19.37
CA VAL A 199 8.90 12.15 -20.46
C VAL A 199 10.04 11.36 -21.10
N LYS A 200 10.87 10.71 -20.28
CA LYS A 200 12.00 9.89 -20.74
C LYS A 200 11.55 8.66 -21.50
N ASN A 201 10.43 8.05 -21.14
CA ASN A 201 9.87 6.90 -21.82
C ASN A 201 8.35 7.06 -22.05
N PRO A 202 7.94 7.67 -23.17
CA PRO A 202 6.52 7.85 -23.50
C PRO A 202 5.75 6.55 -23.80
N ALA A 203 6.40 5.39 -23.81
CA ALA A 203 5.72 4.09 -23.95
C ALA A 203 5.17 3.57 -22.61
N ILE A 204 5.50 4.24 -21.49
CA ILE A 204 4.92 3.92 -20.19
C ILE A 204 3.42 4.26 -20.24
N PHE A 205 2.59 3.25 -20.03
CA PHE A 205 1.15 3.42 -19.96
C PHE A 205 0.71 3.93 -18.59
N ILE A 206 1.27 3.36 -17.52
CA ILE A 206 0.99 3.78 -16.15
C ILE A 206 2.27 3.76 -15.32
N GLN A 207 2.47 4.83 -14.54
CA GLN A 207 3.38 4.78 -13.40
C GLN A 207 2.60 4.70 -12.11
N THR A 208 3.09 3.90 -11.17
CA THR A 208 2.44 3.71 -9.87
C THR A 208 3.45 3.79 -8.73
N GLY A 209 2.93 3.97 -7.52
CA GLY A 209 3.73 3.91 -6.31
C GLY A 209 3.32 2.78 -5.38
N TYR A 210 3.78 2.84 -4.15
CA TYR A 210 3.52 1.86 -3.11
C TYR A 210 3.28 2.52 -1.75
N PRO A 211 2.26 2.11 -0.97
CA PRO A 211 2.06 2.59 0.39
C PRO A 211 3.04 1.88 1.34
N LEU A 212 3.90 2.65 1.99
CA LEU A 212 4.68 2.19 3.14
C LEU A 212 3.79 2.27 4.38
N ASP A 213 3.15 1.16 4.72
CA ASP A 213 2.33 1.05 5.91
C ASP A 213 3.15 1.26 7.18
N LEU A 214 2.62 2.07 8.09
CA LEU A 214 3.20 2.30 9.40
C LEU A 214 2.21 1.78 10.46
N PRO A 215 2.28 0.47 10.82
CA PRO A 215 1.40 -0.13 11.79
C PRO A 215 1.60 0.47 13.18
N SER A 216 0.50 0.61 13.91
CA SER A 216 0.52 1.06 15.31
C SER A 216 -0.57 0.35 16.12
N GLY A 217 -0.25 0.02 17.38
CA GLY A 217 -1.23 -0.30 18.45
C GLY A 217 -2.01 -1.62 18.39
N SER A 218 -2.46 -2.09 17.23
CA SER A 218 -3.44 -3.19 17.11
C SER A 218 -2.97 -4.32 16.19
N LEU A 219 -3.35 -5.57 16.48
CA LEU A 219 -3.03 -6.71 15.61
C LEU A 219 -3.54 -6.50 14.17
N GLY A 220 -4.73 -5.90 14.02
CA GLY A 220 -5.30 -5.65 12.71
C GLY A 220 -4.48 -4.68 11.85
N SER A 221 -3.82 -3.67 12.44
CA SER A 221 -2.92 -2.79 11.67
C SER A 221 -1.65 -3.53 11.23
N TYR A 222 -1.12 -4.44 12.05
CA TYR A 222 -0.03 -5.33 11.63
C TYR A 222 -0.48 -6.30 10.54
N CYS A 223 -1.71 -6.84 10.57
CA CYS A 223 -2.20 -7.68 9.48
C CYS A 223 -2.30 -6.93 8.15
N ILE A 224 -2.67 -5.65 8.15
CA ILE A 224 -2.67 -4.82 6.93
C ILE A 224 -1.25 -4.63 6.40
N TYR A 225 -0.30 -4.29 7.28
CA TYR A 225 1.11 -4.19 6.94
C TYR A 225 1.62 -5.50 6.33
N GLU A 226 1.35 -6.63 6.97
CA GLU A 226 1.74 -7.96 6.48
C GLU A 226 1.14 -8.29 5.11
N TYR A 227 -0.13 -7.94 4.88
CA TYR A 227 -0.79 -8.14 3.59
C TYR A 227 -0.08 -7.38 2.46
N HIS A 228 0.38 -6.15 2.72
CA HIS A 228 1.08 -5.34 1.71
C HIS A 228 2.56 -5.69 1.55
N MET A 229 3.23 -6.21 2.58
CA MET A 229 4.68 -6.46 2.53
C MET A 229 5.12 -7.37 1.36
N PRO A 230 4.44 -8.47 1.01
CA PRO A 230 4.78 -9.23 -0.19
C PRO A 230 4.64 -8.43 -1.49
N CYS A 231 3.64 -7.56 -1.59
CA CYS A 231 3.44 -6.68 -2.75
C CYS A 231 4.60 -5.70 -2.94
N SER A 232 5.25 -5.24 -1.87
CA SER A 232 6.41 -4.32 -1.93
C SER A 232 7.51 -4.80 -2.89
N MET A 233 7.70 -6.11 -3.02
CA MET A 233 8.67 -6.73 -3.94
C MET A 233 8.39 -6.37 -5.40
N GLY A 234 7.10 -6.35 -5.77
CA GLY A 234 6.64 -6.00 -7.11
C GLY A 234 6.77 -4.52 -7.44
N PHE A 235 6.73 -3.64 -6.44
CA PHE A 235 6.89 -2.19 -6.62
C PHE A 235 8.35 -1.72 -6.51
N ALA A 236 9.24 -2.58 -5.98
CA ALA A 236 10.66 -2.30 -5.81
C ALA A 236 11.54 -2.94 -6.90
N THR A 237 11.05 -3.08 -8.13
CA THR A 237 11.81 -3.63 -9.27
C THR A 237 12.74 -2.61 -9.93
N GLY A 238 12.56 -1.32 -9.63
CA GLY A 238 13.33 -0.22 -10.21
C GLY A 238 12.95 0.10 -11.65
N GLY A 239 11.70 -0.14 -12.01
CA GLY A 239 11.18 0.07 -13.36
C GLY A 239 9.91 -0.75 -13.60
N ARG A 240 9.95 -1.61 -14.62
CA ARG A 240 8.79 -2.41 -15.05
C ARG A 240 8.21 -3.26 -13.92
N THR A 241 6.90 -3.28 -13.82
CA THR A 241 6.15 -4.12 -12.88
C THR A 241 4.85 -4.64 -13.53
N PHE A 242 4.24 -5.62 -12.88
CA PHE A 242 2.88 -6.09 -13.20
C PHE A 242 1.88 -5.70 -12.11
N PHE A 243 2.37 -5.13 -11.00
CA PHE A 243 1.54 -4.67 -9.91
C PHE A 243 1.12 -3.22 -10.17
N LEU A 244 -0.13 -2.93 -9.80
CA LEU A 244 -0.68 -1.60 -9.87
C LEU A 244 -1.37 -1.30 -8.54
N TRP A 245 -1.14 -0.11 -7.99
CA TRP A 245 -1.80 0.34 -6.78
C TRP A 245 -2.61 1.59 -7.09
N GLY A 246 -3.92 1.54 -6.84
CA GLY A 246 -4.85 2.60 -7.17
C GLY A 246 -4.68 3.91 -6.39
N GLY A 247 -3.76 3.96 -5.41
CA GLY A 247 -3.52 5.16 -4.61
C GLY A 247 -2.55 6.16 -5.20
N CYS A 248 -1.76 5.77 -6.21
CA CYS A 248 -0.93 6.68 -6.98
C CYS A 248 -0.75 6.12 -8.39
N MET A 249 -1.33 6.79 -9.39
CA MET A 249 -1.28 6.38 -10.79
C MET A 249 -1.11 7.59 -11.72
N MET A 250 0.03 7.70 -12.40
CA MET A 250 0.26 8.69 -13.46
C MET A 250 0.06 8.06 -14.84
N MET A 251 -0.72 8.71 -15.69
CA MET A 251 -1.12 8.23 -17.02
C MET A 251 -1.10 9.35 -18.05
N HIS A 252 -1.13 9.01 -19.34
CA HIS A 252 -1.34 9.99 -20.41
C HIS A 252 -2.79 10.50 -20.38
N ALA A 253 -2.98 11.81 -20.44
CA ALA A 253 -4.32 12.40 -20.49
C ALA A 253 -5.10 11.95 -21.76
N ASP A 254 -4.38 11.75 -22.87
CA ASP A 254 -4.97 11.33 -24.14
C ASP A 254 -5.51 9.90 -24.12
N ASP A 255 -5.03 9.04 -23.21
CA ASP A 255 -5.58 7.69 -23.05
C ASP A 255 -7.03 7.74 -22.59
N PHE A 256 -7.40 8.76 -21.79
CA PHE A 256 -8.78 9.01 -21.42
C PHE A 256 -9.55 9.79 -22.48
N ARG A 257 -8.99 10.90 -23.00
CA ARG A 257 -9.68 11.76 -23.97
C ARG A 257 -10.10 11.01 -25.24
N CYS A 258 -9.25 10.09 -25.69
CA CYS A 258 -9.49 9.30 -26.90
C CYS A 258 -9.99 7.88 -26.60
N ASP A 259 -10.30 7.56 -25.34
CA ASP A 259 -10.62 6.20 -24.87
C ASP A 259 -9.64 5.14 -25.42
N ARG A 260 -8.33 5.45 -25.41
CA ARG A 260 -7.33 4.53 -25.94
C ARG A 260 -7.32 3.27 -25.10
N TYR A 261 -7.23 2.13 -25.78
CA TYR A 261 -7.23 0.82 -25.14
C TYR A 261 -8.50 0.53 -24.33
N GLY A 262 -9.57 1.33 -24.48
CA GLY A 262 -10.80 1.18 -23.69
C GLY A 262 -10.64 1.58 -22.22
N VAL A 263 -9.74 2.51 -21.88
CA VAL A 263 -9.52 2.98 -20.50
C VAL A 263 -10.78 3.61 -19.91
N LEU A 264 -11.39 4.56 -20.62
CA LEU A 264 -12.57 5.28 -20.16
C LEU A 264 -13.78 4.33 -20.13
N SER A 265 -14.01 3.60 -21.23
CA SER A 265 -15.14 2.68 -21.34
C SER A 265 -15.04 1.52 -20.36
N GLY A 266 -13.85 0.93 -20.18
CA GLY A 266 -13.62 -0.18 -19.26
C GLY A 266 -13.82 0.20 -17.79
N LEU A 267 -13.44 1.41 -17.39
CA LEU A 267 -13.70 1.94 -16.04
C LEU A 267 -15.18 2.30 -15.84
N ARG A 268 -15.82 2.94 -16.83
CA ARG A 268 -17.22 3.39 -16.76
C ARG A 268 -18.22 2.24 -16.76
N ASP A 269 -17.93 1.16 -17.47
CA ASP A 269 -18.83 0.01 -17.65
C ASP A 269 -18.63 -1.06 -16.55
N GLY A 270 -19.20 -0.80 -15.36
CA GLY A 270 -19.22 -1.79 -14.29
C GLY A 270 -17.96 -1.85 -13.44
N GLY A 271 -16.97 -0.98 -13.67
CA GLY A 271 -15.69 -1.00 -12.96
C GLY A 271 -15.84 -0.82 -11.46
N TYR A 272 -15.26 -1.73 -10.66
CA TYR A 272 -15.22 -1.62 -9.20
C TYR A 272 -13.87 -1.11 -8.68
N SER A 273 -12.77 -1.76 -9.07
CA SER A 273 -11.40 -1.33 -8.74
C SER A 273 -10.70 -0.82 -10.00
N ASP A 274 -10.19 0.39 -9.89
CA ASP A 274 -9.48 1.12 -10.93
C ASP A 274 -8.17 0.41 -11.29
N ASP A 275 -7.39 0.05 -10.29
CA ASP A 275 -6.12 -0.66 -10.46
C ASP A 275 -6.25 -2.03 -11.15
N MET A 276 -7.16 -2.91 -10.73
CA MET A 276 -7.31 -4.20 -11.40
C MET A 276 -7.87 -4.06 -12.82
N THR A 277 -8.75 -3.08 -13.04
CA THR A 277 -9.28 -2.81 -14.38
C THR A 277 -8.16 -2.34 -15.30
N LEU A 278 -7.36 -1.38 -14.86
CA LEU A 278 -6.24 -0.82 -15.62
C LEU A 278 -5.10 -1.84 -15.80
N ALA A 279 -4.79 -2.66 -14.79
CA ALA A 279 -3.80 -3.74 -14.90
C ALA A 279 -4.24 -4.79 -15.93
N ALA A 280 -5.54 -5.11 -15.99
CA ALA A 280 -6.08 -6.02 -16.98
C ALA A 280 -6.03 -5.45 -18.41
N LEU A 281 -6.33 -4.17 -18.59
CA LEU A 281 -6.15 -3.48 -19.88
C LEU A 281 -4.68 -3.46 -20.29
N ALA A 282 -3.77 -3.15 -19.37
CA ALA A 282 -2.34 -3.19 -19.63
C ALA A 282 -1.87 -4.59 -20.05
N GLY A 283 -2.34 -5.65 -19.38
CA GLY A 283 -2.04 -7.03 -19.76
C GLY A 283 -2.59 -7.39 -21.15
N ALA A 284 -3.86 -7.04 -21.44
CA ALA A 284 -4.51 -7.33 -22.71
C ALA A 284 -3.83 -6.65 -23.90
N HIS A 285 -3.37 -5.41 -23.71
CA HIS A 285 -2.71 -4.61 -24.74
C HIS A 285 -1.17 -4.65 -24.66
N LYS A 286 -0.61 -5.47 -23.77
CA LYS A 286 0.85 -5.61 -23.52
C LYS A 286 1.55 -4.28 -23.20
N LEU A 287 0.86 -3.41 -22.47
CA LEU A 287 1.31 -2.07 -22.13
C LEU A 287 2.27 -2.09 -20.93
N LEU A 288 3.12 -1.07 -20.85
CA LEU A 288 4.17 -0.97 -19.84
C LEU A 288 3.66 -0.28 -18.56
N ILE A 289 3.65 -1.02 -17.46
CA ILE A 289 3.48 -0.45 -16.11
C ILE A 289 4.86 -0.32 -15.46
N THR A 290 5.14 0.82 -14.82
CA THR A 290 6.39 1.02 -14.08
C THR A 290 6.15 1.57 -12.67
N SER A 291 7.10 1.30 -11.77
CA SER A 291 7.13 1.84 -10.41
C SER A 291 8.55 2.35 -10.13
N PRO A 292 8.78 3.67 -10.11
CA PRO A 292 10.10 4.21 -9.83
C PRO A 292 10.48 3.98 -8.36
N PRO A 293 11.77 3.74 -8.03
CA PRO A 293 12.21 3.43 -6.67
C PRO A 293 11.80 4.45 -5.59
N VAL A 294 11.63 5.72 -5.99
CA VAL A 294 11.26 6.84 -5.11
C VAL A 294 9.76 6.96 -4.87
N ALA A 295 8.92 6.22 -5.60
CA ALA A 295 7.46 6.24 -5.43
C ALA A 295 7.00 5.30 -4.30
N VAL A 296 7.51 5.56 -3.10
CA VAL A 296 7.08 4.92 -1.85
C VAL A 296 6.49 6.00 -0.94
N PHE A 297 5.29 5.80 -0.41
CA PHE A 297 4.57 6.85 0.31
C PHE A 297 4.22 6.43 1.73
N PRO A 298 4.58 7.22 2.76
CA PRO A 298 4.23 6.89 4.14
C PRO A 298 2.71 6.83 4.35
N HIS A 299 2.23 5.72 4.92
CA HIS A 299 0.82 5.46 5.14
C HIS A 299 0.56 5.03 6.61
N PRO A 300 0.27 5.98 7.52
CA PRO A 300 -0.03 5.67 8.92
C PRO A 300 -1.33 4.89 9.07
N LEU A 301 -1.26 3.72 9.72
CA LEU A 301 -2.44 2.89 10.00
C LEU A 301 -3.04 3.21 11.37
N ALA A 302 -4.37 3.13 11.46
CA ALA A 302 -5.10 3.33 12.71
C ALA A 302 -4.58 2.47 13.87
N SER A 303 -4.41 3.12 15.03
CA SER A 303 -3.96 2.44 16.25
C SER A 303 -5.02 1.55 16.91
N ASP A 304 -6.29 1.74 16.54
CA ASP A 304 -7.47 1.17 17.19
C ASP A 304 -8.35 0.34 16.24
N LEU A 305 -7.71 -0.33 15.27
CA LEU A 305 -8.39 -1.17 14.28
C LEU A 305 -9.05 -2.38 14.95
N SER A 306 -10.38 -2.44 14.91
CA SER A 306 -11.13 -3.60 15.41
C SER A 306 -11.08 -4.75 14.41
N PHE A 307 -11.30 -5.98 14.88
CA PHE A 307 -11.37 -7.16 13.99
C PHE A 307 -12.41 -6.99 12.88
N SER A 308 -13.57 -6.40 13.17
CA SER A 308 -14.61 -6.16 12.14
C SER A 308 -14.13 -5.22 11.03
N ARG A 309 -13.40 -4.15 11.38
CA ARG A 309 -12.81 -3.22 10.40
C ARG A 309 -11.72 -3.87 9.57
N TYR A 310 -10.82 -4.61 10.23
CA TYR A 310 -9.80 -5.40 9.56
C TYR A 310 -10.41 -6.46 8.63
N TRP A 311 -11.42 -7.19 9.09
CA TRP A 311 -12.13 -8.17 8.28
C TRP A 311 -12.76 -7.50 7.05
N ASN A 312 -13.43 -6.36 7.22
CA ASN A 312 -13.96 -5.60 6.09
C ASN A 312 -12.87 -5.15 5.11
N TYR A 313 -11.70 -4.74 5.61
CA TYR A 313 -10.53 -4.45 4.79
C TYR A 313 -10.07 -5.67 3.98
N LEU A 314 -9.78 -6.80 4.63
CA LEU A 314 -9.33 -8.03 3.97
C LEU A 314 -10.37 -8.56 2.98
N ARG A 315 -11.66 -8.37 3.29
CA ARG A 315 -12.78 -8.66 2.40
C ARG A 315 -12.71 -7.83 1.12
N LYS A 316 -12.39 -6.53 1.20
CA LYS A 316 -12.23 -5.70 -0.01
C LYS A 316 -11.07 -6.17 -0.86
N GLN A 317 -9.93 -6.46 -0.25
CA GLN A 317 -8.74 -6.95 -0.94
C GLN A 317 -9.02 -8.22 -1.77
N THR A 318 -9.80 -9.15 -1.20
CA THR A 318 -10.21 -10.36 -1.92
C THR A 318 -11.40 -10.15 -2.87
N PHE A 319 -12.31 -9.22 -2.54
CA PHE A 319 -13.48 -8.91 -3.37
C PHE A 319 -13.11 -8.25 -4.69
N VAL A 320 -12.02 -7.46 -4.70
CA VAL A 320 -11.44 -6.89 -5.90
C VAL A 320 -11.15 -7.96 -6.97
N LEU A 321 -10.75 -9.18 -6.58
CA LEU A 321 -10.51 -10.30 -7.49
C LEU A 321 -11.78 -10.87 -8.15
N GLU A 322 -12.97 -10.53 -7.63
CA GLU A 322 -14.25 -10.90 -8.26
C GLU A 322 -14.64 -9.93 -9.39
N SER A 323 -14.04 -8.74 -9.44
CA SER A 323 -14.26 -7.76 -10.51
C SER A 323 -13.42 -8.08 -11.74
N TYR A 324 -14.01 -8.07 -12.94
CA TYR A 324 -13.28 -8.29 -14.18
C TYR A 324 -13.98 -7.68 -15.39
N ILE A 325 -13.19 -7.31 -16.40
CA ILE A 325 -13.67 -6.72 -17.66
C ILE A 325 -13.70 -7.70 -18.84
N SER A 326 -13.00 -8.84 -18.73
CA SER A 326 -12.89 -9.84 -19.80
C SER A 326 -12.75 -11.24 -19.24
N LYS A 327 -13.00 -12.27 -20.07
CA LYS A 327 -12.82 -13.68 -19.69
C LYS A 327 -11.37 -14.02 -19.36
N VAL A 328 -10.42 -13.38 -20.04
CA VAL A 328 -8.98 -13.55 -19.77
C VAL A 328 -8.64 -12.98 -18.39
N ASN A 329 -9.09 -11.76 -18.10
CA ASN A 329 -8.93 -11.15 -16.77
C ASN A 329 -9.58 -12.02 -15.69
N TRP A 330 -10.81 -12.50 -15.91
CA TRP A 330 -11.47 -13.42 -14.98
C TRP A 330 -10.61 -14.66 -14.68
N THR A 331 -10.05 -15.30 -15.72
CA THR A 331 -9.18 -16.47 -15.57
C THR A 331 -7.92 -16.13 -14.79
N MET A 332 -7.30 -14.97 -15.06
CA MET A 332 -6.14 -14.48 -14.32
C MET A 332 -6.45 -14.22 -12.85
N ASN A 333 -7.58 -13.57 -12.55
CA ASN A 333 -8.01 -13.33 -11.17
C ASN A 333 -8.33 -14.64 -10.43
N ARG A 334 -8.92 -15.64 -11.11
CA ARG A 334 -9.11 -16.99 -10.55
C ARG A 334 -7.78 -17.68 -10.26
N ALA A 335 -6.80 -17.57 -11.17
CA ALA A 335 -5.48 -18.13 -10.94
C ALA A 335 -4.78 -17.45 -9.75
N LEU A 336 -4.82 -16.11 -9.67
CA LEU A 336 -4.25 -15.35 -8.57
C LEU A 336 -4.92 -15.72 -7.24
N PHE A 337 -6.25 -15.80 -7.22
CA PHE A 337 -7.03 -16.28 -6.08
C PHE A 337 -6.56 -17.66 -5.61
N SER A 338 -6.46 -18.65 -6.51
CA SER A 338 -6.11 -20.02 -6.16
C SER A 338 -4.67 -20.15 -5.69
N VAL A 339 -3.73 -19.48 -6.37
CA VAL A 339 -2.31 -19.48 -6.01
C VAL A 339 -2.11 -18.83 -4.65
N HIS A 340 -2.73 -17.66 -4.40
CA HIS A 340 -2.61 -16.99 -3.13
C HIS A 340 -3.19 -17.85 -2.00
N CYS A 341 -4.38 -18.45 -2.19
CA CYS A 341 -4.95 -19.36 -1.18
C CYS A 341 -4.03 -20.54 -0.85
N TYR A 342 -3.45 -21.17 -1.89
CA TYR A 342 -2.53 -22.28 -1.73
C TYR A 342 -1.25 -21.88 -0.99
N LEU A 343 -0.64 -20.74 -1.36
CA LEU A 343 0.57 -20.25 -0.70
C LEU A 343 0.31 -19.83 0.74
N SER A 344 -0.81 -19.14 1.02
CA SER A 344 -1.13 -18.71 2.39
C SER A 344 -1.36 -19.88 3.35
N TRP A 345 -2.16 -20.89 2.97
CA TRP A 345 -2.33 -22.05 3.84
C TRP A 345 -1.09 -22.95 3.88
N GLY A 346 -0.36 -23.09 2.76
CA GLY A 346 0.94 -23.76 2.73
C GLY A 346 2.00 -23.11 3.62
N PHE A 347 1.91 -21.79 3.79
CA PHE A 347 2.73 -21.02 4.73
C PHE A 347 2.31 -21.24 6.19
N THR A 348 1.01 -21.23 6.49
CA THR A 348 0.52 -21.37 7.89
C THR A 348 0.58 -22.79 8.44
N ALA A 349 0.39 -23.81 7.60
CA ALA A 349 0.27 -25.20 8.06
C ALA A 349 1.50 -25.70 8.84
N PRO A 350 2.74 -25.38 8.44
CA PRO A 350 3.94 -25.79 9.19
C PRO A 350 4.02 -25.21 10.60
N TYR A 351 3.49 -24.01 10.83
CA TYR A 351 3.43 -23.43 12.19
C TYR A 351 2.47 -24.22 13.10
N PHE A 352 1.33 -24.66 12.57
CA PHE A 352 0.43 -25.55 13.31
C PHE A 352 1.11 -26.89 13.65
N MET A 353 1.80 -27.49 12.68
CA MET A 353 2.56 -28.72 12.90
C MET A 353 3.70 -28.53 13.92
N ALA A 354 4.39 -27.39 13.86
CA ALA A 354 5.47 -27.05 14.78
C ALA A 354 4.98 -26.95 16.23
N VAL A 355 3.82 -26.34 16.48
CA VAL A 355 3.22 -26.29 17.83
C VAL A 355 2.96 -27.69 18.36
N VAL A 356 2.47 -28.61 17.52
CA VAL A 356 2.24 -30.01 17.91
C VAL A 356 3.55 -30.73 18.23
N HIS A 357 4.59 -30.56 17.42
CA HIS A 357 5.91 -31.15 17.68
C HIS A 357 6.53 -30.63 18.98
N ILE A 358 6.45 -29.31 19.24
CA ILE A 358 6.94 -28.70 20.49
C ILE A 358 6.15 -29.22 21.70
N ALA A 359 4.81 -29.26 21.61
CA ALA A 359 3.97 -29.77 22.67
C ALA A 359 4.30 -31.23 22.99
N ALA A 360 4.45 -32.08 21.96
CA ALA A 360 4.87 -33.47 22.13
C ALA A 360 6.23 -33.57 22.82
N ALA A 361 7.22 -32.77 22.40
CA ALA A 361 8.55 -32.76 23.01
C ALA A 361 8.52 -32.36 24.50
N LEU A 362 7.76 -31.31 24.84
CA LEU A 362 7.61 -30.86 26.22
C LEU A 362 6.93 -31.91 27.10
N ARG A 363 5.96 -32.65 26.57
CA ARG A 363 5.29 -33.73 27.31
C ARG A 363 6.21 -34.93 27.56
N ILE A 364 7.02 -35.33 26.57
CA ILE A 364 8.06 -36.37 26.77
C ILE A 364 9.06 -35.95 27.83
N TYR A 365 9.56 -34.71 27.76
CA TYR A 365 10.52 -34.18 28.74
C TYR A 365 9.94 -34.16 30.17
N ALA A 366 8.67 -33.75 30.31
CA ALA A 366 8.04 -33.61 31.62
C ALA A 366 7.66 -34.96 32.27
N GLN A 367 7.32 -35.98 31.48
CA GLN A 367 6.79 -37.25 31.99
C GLN A 367 7.74 -38.45 31.87
N GLY A 368 8.90 -38.29 31.21
CA GLY A 368 9.92 -39.34 31.13
C GLY A 368 9.55 -40.55 30.25
N TYR A 369 8.81 -40.31 29.16
CA TYR A 369 8.35 -41.34 28.22
C TYR A 369 9.50 -42.07 27.45
N ALA A 370 9.20 -43.27 26.91
CA ALA A 370 10.18 -44.25 26.41
C ALA A 370 10.91 -43.88 25.09
N ARG A 371 11.99 -44.63 24.78
CA ARG A 371 12.97 -44.39 23.70
C ARG A 371 12.38 -44.36 22.27
N GLU A 372 11.31 -45.10 21.97
CA GLU A 372 10.72 -45.08 20.62
C GLU A 372 9.98 -43.78 20.30
N GLU A 373 9.33 -43.16 21.30
CA GLU A 373 8.63 -41.88 21.14
C GLU A 373 9.64 -40.73 20.98
N THR A 374 10.85 -40.86 21.55
CA THR A 374 11.90 -39.84 21.41
C THR A 374 12.39 -39.66 19.98
N VAL A 375 12.44 -40.71 19.14
CA VAL A 375 12.97 -40.65 17.77
C VAL A 375 12.10 -39.79 16.85
N PHE A 376 10.78 -39.94 16.93
CA PHE A 376 9.84 -39.15 16.12
C PHE A 376 9.81 -37.70 16.58
N VAL A 377 9.89 -37.46 17.89
CA VAL A 377 10.02 -36.12 18.43
C VAL A 377 11.32 -35.45 18.01
N SER A 378 12.45 -36.17 17.95
CA SER A 378 13.71 -35.60 17.43
C SER A 378 13.60 -35.17 15.96
N LYS A 379 12.91 -35.95 15.12
CA LYS A 379 12.65 -35.57 13.72
C LYS A 379 11.71 -34.36 13.61
N GLY A 380 10.64 -34.33 14.40
CA GLY A 380 9.72 -33.18 14.46
C GLY A 380 10.42 -31.90 14.93
N LEU A 381 11.28 -31.98 15.95
CA LEU A 381 12.06 -30.85 16.44
C LEU A 381 13.08 -30.33 15.41
N LEU A 382 13.65 -31.21 14.58
CA LEU A 382 14.50 -30.78 13.46
C LEU A 382 13.70 -29.92 12.46
N LEU A 383 12.47 -30.34 12.12
CA LEU A 383 11.59 -29.58 11.23
C LEU A 383 11.19 -28.22 11.84
N VAL A 384 10.90 -28.20 13.15
CA VAL A 384 10.66 -26.96 13.91
C VAL A 384 11.88 -26.03 13.83
N ALA A 385 13.09 -26.56 14.02
CA ALA A 385 14.31 -25.77 13.96
C ALA A 385 14.56 -25.21 12.55
N CYS A 386 14.31 -26.00 11.50
CA CYS A 386 14.38 -25.54 10.11
C CYS A 386 13.38 -24.40 9.84
N LEU A 387 12.12 -24.56 10.26
CA LEU A 387 11.08 -23.54 10.09
C LEU A 387 11.44 -22.26 10.86
N ALA A 388 11.93 -22.39 12.10
CA ALA A 388 12.35 -21.25 12.91
C ALA A 388 13.53 -20.49 12.26
N ALA A 389 14.51 -21.20 11.72
CA ALA A 389 15.62 -20.59 10.99
C ALA A 389 15.13 -19.83 9.74
N CYS A 390 14.24 -20.44 8.94
CA CYS A 390 13.66 -19.80 7.76
C CYS A 390 12.83 -18.56 8.13
N THR A 391 12.01 -18.66 9.18
CA THR A 391 11.22 -17.54 9.71
C THR A 391 12.10 -16.39 10.19
N PHE A 392 13.24 -16.68 10.83
CA PHE A 392 14.18 -15.64 11.26
C PHE A 392 14.80 -14.91 10.07
N VAL A 393 15.20 -15.65 9.02
CA VAL A 393 15.75 -15.08 7.79
C VAL A 393 14.71 -14.20 7.08
N GLU A 394 13.45 -14.65 7.05
CA GLU A 394 12.31 -13.93 6.50
C GLU A 394 12.06 -12.61 7.26
N LEU A 395 11.86 -12.66 8.57
CA LEU A 395 11.61 -11.48 9.40
C LEU A 395 12.78 -10.49 9.36
N PHE A 396 14.03 -10.98 9.34
CA PHE A 396 15.21 -10.12 9.20
C PHE A 396 15.24 -9.41 7.84
N SER A 397 14.88 -10.11 6.77
CA SER A 397 14.82 -9.55 5.41
C SER A 397 13.73 -8.50 5.29
N MET A 398 12.55 -8.76 5.88
CA MET A 398 11.44 -7.82 5.98
C MET A 398 11.87 -6.56 6.76
N TRP A 399 12.45 -6.72 7.96
CA TRP A 399 12.98 -5.61 8.76
C TRP A 399 13.98 -4.76 7.99
N ASN A 400 14.90 -5.40 7.26
CA ASN A 400 15.88 -4.70 6.46
C ASN A 400 15.22 -3.88 5.35
N LEU A 401 14.24 -4.43 4.63
CA LEU A 401 13.50 -3.69 3.61
C LEU A 401 12.79 -2.49 4.24
N THR A 402 11.93 -2.68 5.24
CA THR A 402 11.16 -1.60 5.86
C THR A 402 12.07 -0.49 6.39
N ARG A 403 13.25 -0.85 6.93
CA ARG A 403 14.29 0.11 7.36
C ARG A 403 14.81 0.96 6.19
N VAL A 404 15.06 0.35 5.05
CA VAL A 404 15.53 1.02 3.83
C VAL A 404 14.44 1.95 3.28
N GLU A 405 13.19 1.51 3.27
CA GLU A 405 12.05 2.31 2.83
C GLU A 405 11.83 3.53 3.73
N VAL A 406 11.81 3.33 5.05
CA VAL A 406 11.74 4.43 6.04
C VAL A 406 12.87 5.43 5.84
N ARG A 407 14.10 4.94 5.61
CA ARG A 407 15.25 5.80 5.33
C ARG A 407 15.08 6.60 4.04
N LEU A 408 14.59 5.97 2.98
CA LEU A 408 14.32 6.62 1.71
C LEU A 408 13.27 7.71 1.87
N CYS A 409 12.13 7.41 2.51
CA CYS A 409 11.08 8.39 2.79
C CYS A 409 11.60 9.61 3.58
N ASN A 410 12.46 9.38 4.58
CA ASN A 410 13.09 10.46 5.35
C ASN A 410 14.04 11.33 4.51
N MET A 411 14.71 10.74 3.50
CA MET A 411 15.56 11.50 2.58
C MET A 411 14.74 12.27 1.54
N LEU A 412 13.64 11.69 1.07
CA LEU A 412 12.73 12.31 0.10
C LEU A 412 11.91 13.45 0.72
N SER A 413 11.77 13.50 2.04
CA SER A 413 11.08 14.59 2.76
C SER A 413 11.87 15.10 3.95
N PRO A 414 12.93 15.90 3.72
CA PRO A 414 13.82 16.36 4.79
C PRO A 414 13.13 17.25 5.84
N GLU A 415 12.07 17.96 5.45
CA GLU A 415 11.30 18.86 6.34
C GLU A 415 10.16 18.13 7.09
N ALA A 416 9.87 16.88 6.73
CA ALA A 416 8.86 16.09 7.40
C ALA A 416 9.31 15.58 8.77
N PRO A 417 8.37 15.30 9.70
CA PRO A 417 8.67 14.50 10.89
C PRO A 417 9.34 13.18 10.49
N ARG A 418 10.46 12.86 11.13
CA ARG A 418 11.23 11.65 10.81
C ARG A 418 10.44 10.40 11.16
N LEU A 419 10.31 9.53 10.17
CA LEU A 419 9.78 8.19 10.33
C LEU A 419 10.81 7.29 11.02
N SER A 420 10.34 6.38 11.86
CA SER A 420 11.17 5.46 12.63
C SER A 420 10.50 4.10 12.74
N LEU A 421 11.32 3.04 12.77
CA LEU A 421 10.88 1.68 13.09
C LEU A 421 10.71 1.45 14.60
N GLY A 422 11.04 2.42 15.45
CA GLY A 422 11.00 2.25 16.91
C GLY A 422 9.62 1.93 17.47
N SER A 423 8.54 2.21 16.73
CA SER A 423 7.17 1.88 17.11
C SER A 423 6.73 0.46 16.71
N TYR A 424 7.55 -0.26 15.94
CA TYR A 424 7.20 -1.58 15.42
C TYR A 424 7.42 -2.66 16.48
N ASN A 425 6.43 -3.53 16.62
CA ASN A 425 6.50 -4.72 17.44
C ASN A 425 6.66 -5.95 16.53
N TRP A 426 7.89 -6.45 16.42
CA TRP A 426 8.23 -7.59 15.56
C TRP A 426 7.61 -8.92 16.00
N VAL A 427 7.17 -9.03 17.26
CA VAL A 427 6.37 -10.18 17.70
C VAL A 427 4.97 -10.09 17.10
N LEU A 428 4.37 -8.90 17.06
CA LEU A 428 3.06 -8.71 16.42
C LEU A 428 3.12 -8.84 14.91
N VAL A 429 4.21 -8.43 14.25
CA VAL A 429 4.51 -8.71 12.83
C VAL A 429 4.42 -10.22 12.57
N PHE A 430 5.16 -11.03 13.33
CA PHE A 430 5.11 -12.49 13.19
C PHE A 430 3.71 -13.08 13.43
N VAL A 431 3.01 -12.64 14.48
CA VAL A 431 1.64 -13.10 14.76
C VAL A 431 0.69 -12.71 13.63
N ALA A 432 0.78 -11.46 13.15
CA ALA A 432 -0.03 -10.97 12.04
C ALA A 432 0.22 -11.74 10.75
N MET A 433 1.48 -12.10 10.47
CA MET A 433 1.86 -12.88 9.28
C MET A 433 1.16 -14.23 9.25
N VAL A 434 1.08 -14.93 10.39
CA VAL A 434 0.35 -16.20 10.51
C VAL A 434 -1.16 -16.00 10.46
N VAL A 435 -1.68 -14.98 11.16
CA VAL A 435 -3.13 -14.71 11.25
C VAL A 435 -3.71 -14.25 9.90
N ASP A 436 -3.05 -13.32 9.22
CA ASP A 436 -3.50 -12.77 7.94
C ASP A 436 -3.51 -13.85 6.86
N ASN A 437 -2.44 -14.64 6.73
CA ASN A 437 -2.39 -15.77 5.80
C ASN A 437 -3.41 -16.86 6.16
N PHE A 438 -3.75 -17.06 7.43
CA PHE A 438 -4.81 -18.01 7.78
C PHE A 438 -6.20 -17.50 7.35
N LEU A 439 -6.45 -16.21 7.54
CA LEU A 439 -7.74 -15.57 7.27
C LEU A 439 -7.95 -15.27 5.78
N TYR A 440 -6.89 -15.06 5.00
CA TYR A 440 -6.97 -14.71 3.58
C TYR A 440 -7.84 -15.71 2.78
N PRO A 441 -7.61 -17.04 2.83
CA PRO A 441 -8.43 -17.98 2.05
C PRO A 441 -9.90 -18.00 2.51
N ILE A 442 -10.15 -17.81 3.81
CA ILE A 442 -11.51 -17.72 4.36
C ILE A 442 -12.22 -16.48 3.82
N SER A 443 -11.53 -15.34 3.82
CA SER A 443 -12.03 -14.09 3.25
C SER A 443 -12.28 -14.21 1.75
N ALA A 444 -11.37 -14.87 1.02
CA ALA A 444 -11.44 -15.09 -0.40
C ALA A 444 -12.63 -15.98 -0.78
N MET A 445 -12.80 -17.13 -0.12
CA MET A 445 -14.00 -17.97 -0.30
C MET A 445 -15.28 -17.21 -0.01
N ARG A 446 -15.31 -16.43 1.08
CA ARG A 446 -16.45 -15.57 1.38
C ARG A 446 -16.69 -14.55 0.26
N SER A 447 -15.67 -14.09 -0.48
CA SER A 447 -15.81 -13.05 -1.52
C SER A 447 -16.44 -13.64 -2.74
N HIS A 448 -16.00 -14.84 -3.08
CA HIS A 448 -16.57 -15.61 -4.15
C HIS A 448 -18.08 -15.88 -3.96
N PHE A 449 -18.50 -16.29 -2.75
CA PHE A 449 -19.92 -16.55 -2.48
C PHE A 449 -20.72 -15.28 -2.19
N SER A 450 -20.07 -14.21 -1.74
CA SER A 450 -20.69 -12.93 -1.40
C SER A 450 -20.34 -11.91 -2.46
N GLN A 451 -21.13 -11.87 -3.53
CA GLN A 451 -21.00 -10.89 -4.62
C GLN A 451 -21.48 -9.48 -4.20
N SER A 452 -21.19 -9.07 -2.96
CA SER A 452 -21.41 -7.72 -2.45
C SER A 452 -20.40 -7.33 -1.37
N ILE A 453 -20.03 -6.05 -1.33
CA ILE A 453 -19.13 -5.47 -0.32
C ILE A 453 -19.60 -4.08 0.09
N ASN A 454 -19.36 -3.69 1.34
CA ASN A 454 -19.57 -2.32 1.81
C ASN A 454 -18.23 -1.59 1.88
N TRP A 455 -18.16 -0.42 1.26
CA TRP A 455 -17.03 0.47 1.34
C TRP A 455 -17.51 1.91 1.59
N SER A 456 -17.11 2.45 2.75
CA SER A 456 -17.39 3.83 3.13
C SER A 456 -18.88 4.21 3.06
N GLY A 457 -19.76 3.27 3.41
CA GLY A 457 -21.22 3.47 3.42
C GLY A 457 -21.91 3.22 2.08
N ILE A 458 -21.16 2.80 1.06
CA ILE A 458 -21.70 2.41 -0.24
C ILE A 458 -21.56 0.90 -0.37
N ARG A 459 -22.68 0.21 -0.60
CA ARG A 459 -22.69 -1.22 -0.86
C ARG A 459 -22.73 -1.48 -2.36
N TYR A 460 -21.69 -2.12 -2.86
CA TYR A 460 -21.56 -2.52 -4.26
C TYR A 460 -21.96 -3.97 -4.40
N HIS A 461 -22.70 -4.28 -5.46
CA HIS A 461 -23.07 -5.63 -5.84
C HIS A 461 -22.53 -5.96 -7.23
N LEU A 462 -21.84 -7.09 -7.34
CA LEU A 462 -21.28 -7.57 -8.60
C LEU A 462 -22.19 -8.61 -9.24
N LYS A 463 -22.28 -8.56 -10.57
CA LYS A 463 -22.85 -9.58 -11.43
C LYS A 463 -21.98 -9.66 -12.67
N ASP A 464 -21.56 -10.87 -13.01
CA ASP A 464 -20.64 -11.12 -14.13
C ASP A 464 -19.37 -10.25 -14.09
N GLY A 465 -18.84 -10.04 -12.88
CA GLY A 465 -17.62 -9.26 -12.64
C GLY A 465 -17.78 -7.75 -12.68
N LYS A 466 -19.01 -7.26 -12.87
CA LYS A 466 -19.33 -5.83 -13.01
C LYS A 466 -20.31 -5.36 -11.94
N ILE A 467 -20.19 -4.10 -11.54
CA ILE A 467 -21.20 -3.48 -10.68
C ILE A 467 -22.52 -3.43 -11.45
N TYR A 468 -23.57 -4.03 -10.88
CA TYR A 468 -24.92 -3.97 -11.42
C TYR A 468 -25.91 -3.26 -10.49
N LYS A 469 -25.57 -3.13 -9.21
CA LYS A 469 -26.39 -2.46 -8.20
C LYS A 469 -25.51 -1.77 -7.16
N ILE A 470 -25.92 -0.55 -6.79
CA ILE A 470 -25.26 0.29 -5.78
C ILE A 470 -26.32 0.70 -4.75
N ASP A 471 -26.18 0.23 -3.52
CA ASP A 471 -27.05 0.58 -2.40
C ASP A 471 -26.35 1.62 -1.52
N ARG A 472 -27.02 2.75 -1.29
CA ARG A 472 -26.58 3.82 -0.38
C ARG A 472 -27.58 3.94 0.75
N SER A 473 -27.15 3.79 2.00
CA SER A 473 -28.01 4.14 3.13
C SER A 473 -27.23 4.94 4.16
N LYS A 474 -27.92 5.93 4.76
CA LYS A 474 -27.38 6.81 5.80
C LYS A 474 -26.94 6.03 7.04
N ASP A 475 -27.49 4.83 7.25
CA ASP A 475 -27.20 3.95 8.39
C ASP A 475 -26.14 2.88 8.08
N MET A 476 -25.64 2.82 6.84
CA MET A 476 -24.72 1.76 6.38
C MET A 476 -23.25 2.17 6.38
N GLY A 477 -22.93 3.43 6.68
CA GLY A 477 -21.56 3.94 6.69
C GLY A 477 -20.95 3.93 8.09
N PRO A 478 -19.71 3.42 8.26
CA PRO A 478 -18.95 3.74 9.47
C PRO A 478 -18.73 5.27 9.52
N LEU A 479 -18.83 5.87 10.71
CA LEU A 479 -18.51 7.29 10.93
C LEU A 479 -17.05 7.64 10.58
N TYR A 480 -16.20 6.63 10.39
CA TYR A 480 -14.76 6.70 10.16
C TYR A 480 -14.37 5.85 8.94
N THR A 481 -13.33 6.26 8.22
CA THR A 481 -12.75 5.44 7.14
C THR A 481 -12.23 4.12 7.70
N ASP A 482 -12.27 3.04 6.91
CA ASP A 482 -11.87 1.70 7.39
C ASP A 482 -10.42 1.67 7.92
N LEU A 483 -9.56 2.57 7.44
CA LEU A 483 -8.14 2.71 7.83
C LEU A 483 -7.85 3.87 8.80
N GLY A 484 -8.81 4.78 9.05
CA GLY A 484 -8.62 5.98 9.89
C GLY A 484 -8.89 5.75 11.38
N GLY A 485 -8.15 6.42 12.28
CA GLY A 485 -8.35 6.28 13.72
C GLY A 485 -9.71 6.82 14.20
N LYS A 486 -10.25 6.31 15.32
CA LYS A 486 -11.49 6.88 15.92
C LYS A 486 -11.29 8.25 16.57
N HIS A 487 -10.05 8.66 16.83
CA HIS A 487 -9.73 9.90 17.53
C HIS A 487 -9.59 11.08 16.56
N LEU A 488 -10.71 11.60 16.09
CA LEU A 488 -10.77 12.95 15.53
C LEU A 488 -10.55 13.97 16.67
N GLY A 489 -9.29 14.36 16.88
CA GLY A 489 -8.93 15.49 17.71
C GLY A 489 -8.98 15.25 19.22
N ARG A 490 -7.90 14.69 19.80
CA ARG A 490 -7.52 14.96 21.20
C ARG A 490 -6.07 14.65 21.54
N LYS A 491 -5.12 14.99 20.66
CA LYS A 491 -3.71 15.18 21.04
C LYS A 491 -3.11 16.36 20.29
N GLY A 492 -2.92 17.45 21.04
CA GLY A 492 -2.10 18.60 20.66
C GLY A 492 -2.71 19.51 19.60
N ALA A 493 -3.48 20.51 20.03
CA ALA A 493 -3.55 21.75 19.26
C ALA A 493 -2.09 22.22 19.05
N PRO A 494 -1.61 22.41 17.81
CA PRO A 494 -0.35 23.12 17.61
C PRO A 494 -0.55 24.52 18.19
N GLN A 495 0.34 24.97 19.08
CA GLN A 495 0.42 26.39 19.39
C GLN A 495 0.47 27.14 18.06
N LYS A 496 -0.37 28.17 17.91
CA LYS A 496 -0.41 29.07 16.76
C LYS A 496 1.01 29.50 16.42
N ALA A 497 1.67 28.79 15.49
CA ALA A 497 2.90 29.24 14.89
C ALA A 497 2.48 30.36 13.95
N SER A 498 2.63 31.61 14.40
CA SER A 498 2.37 32.77 13.55
C SER A 498 3.22 32.63 12.28
N PHE A 499 2.55 32.73 11.14
CA PHE A 499 3.13 32.62 9.80
C PHE A 499 4.35 33.55 9.61
N LEU A 500 4.34 34.71 10.28
CA LEU A 500 5.46 35.68 10.34
C LEU A 500 6.71 35.14 11.04
N GLY A 501 6.59 34.21 12.00
CA GLY A 501 7.71 33.65 12.75
C GLY A 501 8.54 32.61 11.99
N SER A 502 7.99 32.01 10.93
CA SER A 502 8.72 31.07 10.06
C SER A 502 9.43 31.80 8.91
N LEU A 503 8.79 32.82 8.34
CA LEU A 503 9.39 33.66 7.30
C LEU A 503 10.58 34.48 7.82
N CYS A 504 10.48 35.04 9.04
CA CYS A 504 11.57 35.79 9.65
C CYS A 504 12.81 34.92 9.96
N ARG A 505 12.63 33.61 10.22
CA ARG A 505 13.77 32.70 10.44
C ARG A 505 14.49 32.34 9.15
N SER A 506 13.75 32.17 8.05
CA SER A 506 14.32 31.95 6.71
C SER A 506 15.09 33.18 6.21
N LEU A 507 14.55 34.39 6.38
CA LEU A 507 15.22 35.63 5.98
C LEU A 507 16.42 36.01 6.87
N ALA A 508 16.39 35.68 8.17
CA ALA A 508 17.51 35.96 9.08
C ALA A 508 18.72 35.05 8.84
N GLN A 509 18.53 33.84 8.27
CA GLN A 509 19.63 32.97 7.86
C GLN A 509 20.27 33.38 6.53
N TRP A 510 19.61 34.23 5.74
CA TRP A 510 20.14 34.74 4.47
C TRP A 510 20.99 36.02 4.62
N ARG A 511 20.91 36.72 5.76
CA ARG A 511 21.63 38.00 6.01
C ARG A 511 22.88 37.89 6.90
N ARG A 512 23.46 36.70 7.10
CA ARG A 512 24.78 36.61 7.76
C ARG A 512 25.90 36.54 6.71
N PRO A 513 26.79 37.56 6.62
CA PRO A 513 28.00 37.42 5.83
C PRO A 513 28.91 36.37 6.47
N LYS A 514 29.50 35.50 5.63
CA LYS A 514 30.62 34.63 5.99
C LYS A 514 31.75 35.48 6.57
N LYS A 515 32.16 35.22 7.81
CA LYS A 515 33.49 35.63 8.30
C LYS A 515 34.42 34.43 8.16
N TYR A 516 35.43 34.60 7.31
CA TYR A 516 36.70 33.89 7.39
C TYR A 516 37.57 34.51 8.49
N ASP A 517 38.66 33.79 8.80
CA ASP A 517 39.83 34.08 9.68
C ASP A 517 39.63 33.58 11.14
N VAL A 518 40.42 32.65 11.69
CA VAL A 518 41.79 32.12 11.44
C VAL A 518 41.81 30.60 11.57
#